data_AF-A0A431L2W8-F1
#
_entry.id   AF-A0A431L2W8-F1
#
_cell.length_a   1.000
_cell.length_b   1.000
_cell.length_c   1.000
_cell.angle_alpha   90.00
_cell.angle_beta   90.00
_cell.angle_gamma   90.00
#
_symmetry.space_group_name_H-M   'P 1'
#
loop_
_entity.id
_entity.type
_entity.pdbx_description
1 polymer ?
#
loop_
_entity_poly.entity_id
_entity_poly.type
_entity_poly.pdbx_seq_one_letter_code
_entity_poly.pdbx_strand_id
1 'polypeptide(L)'
;MHRLGNANPSISNMTASSDIMKAFEDLLAMLPPASQEAMRQLMASARERPRLGSLAQEALARLDAGDRESAVVDWVGRHLDACSDALAALQALPRGLQVYYLSFVVEAQVMNGGFNQFFWNSSARFAPLIAPALSDLGSPGAAEIFREAWAVAIAEGVERPKDCERSLEMFSASCAASRLQALDRPFCELAMHFPALREKIAATNDPAFDV
;
A
#
# COMPACT_ATOMS: atom_id res chain seq x y z
N MET A 1 5.70 -3.30 42.64
CA MET A 1 4.97 -2.12 42.12
C MET A 1 5.88 -1.39 41.14
N HIS A 2 5.63 -1.52 39.84
CA HIS A 2 5.53 -0.42 38.87
C HIS A 2 5.49 -1.03 37.46
N ARG A 3 4.31 -0.94 36.84
CA ARG A 3 4.07 -1.17 35.41
C ARG A 3 4.62 0.03 34.66
N LEU A 4 5.34 -0.20 33.57
CA LEU A 4 5.43 0.75 32.47
C LEU A 4 4.99 0.00 31.21
N GLY A 5 3.75 0.27 30.82
CA GLY A 5 3.24 -0.12 29.51
C GLY A 5 3.83 0.85 28.49
N ASN A 6 4.59 0.31 27.55
CA ASN A 6 4.84 0.99 26.29
C ASN A 6 3.76 0.51 25.32
N ALA A 7 2.74 1.36 25.16
CA ALA A 7 1.82 1.27 24.04
C ALA A 7 2.63 1.48 22.77
N ASN A 8 2.66 0.44 21.94
CA ASN A 8 3.14 0.49 20.57
C ASN A 8 2.24 1.52 19.83
N PRO A 9 2.78 2.56 19.19
CA PRO A 9 1.94 3.50 18.45
C PRO A 9 1.36 2.77 17.24
N SER A 10 0.08 2.44 17.36
CA SER A 10 -0.82 2.04 16.29
C SER A 10 -0.56 2.88 15.04
N ILE A 11 -0.47 2.20 13.89
CA ILE A 11 -0.34 2.76 12.54
C ILE A 11 -1.71 3.30 12.07
N SER A 12 -2.25 4.16 12.92
CA SER A 12 -3.29 5.13 12.59
C SER A 12 -2.72 6.47 13.00
N ASN A 13 -1.88 7.02 12.14
CA ASN A 13 -1.60 8.45 11.97
C ASN A 13 -0.46 8.64 10.95
N MET A 14 -0.74 8.39 9.67
CA MET A 14 -0.19 9.30 8.66
C MET A 14 -1.00 10.60 8.77
N THR A 15 -0.74 11.39 9.81
CA THR A 15 -0.93 12.83 9.66
C THR A 15 0.02 13.21 8.54
N ALA A 16 -0.52 13.56 7.37
CA ALA A 16 0.24 14.25 6.35
C ALA A 16 1.11 15.29 7.06
N SER A 17 2.43 15.28 6.83
CA SER A 17 3.36 16.24 7.42
C SER A 17 2.74 17.64 7.32
N SER A 18 2.84 18.49 8.34
CA SER A 18 2.19 19.82 8.32
C SER A 18 2.52 20.61 7.05
N ASP A 19 3.68 20.33 6.47
CA ASP A 19 4.16 20.91 5.22
C ASP A 19 3.35 20.47 4.00
N ILE A 20 2.87 19.23 3.96
CA ILE A 20 2.00 18.70 2.90
C ILE A 20 0.62 19.33 2.99
N MET A 21 0.05 19.45 4.21
CA MET A 21 -1.25 20.10 4.40
C MET A 21 -1.18 21.58 4.06
N LYS A 22 -0.10 22.26 4.45
CA LYS A 22 0.13 23.65 4.08
C LYS A 22 0.32 23.85 2.58
N ALA A 23 1.15 23.02 1.93
CA ALA A 23 1.33 23.07 0.48
C ALA A 23 0.01 22.83 -0.27
N PHE A 24 -0.82 21.93 0.25
CA PHE A 24 -2.14 21.66 -0.31
C PHE A 24 -3.10 22.84 -0.11
N GLU A 25 -3.12 23.48 1.06
CA GLU A 25 -3.90 24.71 1.32
C GLU A 25 -3.47 25.87 0.41
N ASP A 26 -2.16 26.07 0.25
CA ASP A 26 -1.59 27.08 -0.63
C ASP A 26 -2.02 26.83 -2.09
N LEU A 27 -1.97 25.57 -2.53
CA LEU A 27 -2.36 25.18 -3.89
C LEU A 27 -3.88 25.31 -4.12
N LEU A 28 -4.69 25.01 -3.09
CA LEU A 28 -6.13 25.26 -3.12
C LEU A 28 -6.44 26.76 -3.23
N ALA A 29 -5.71 27.61 -2.49
CA ALA A 29 -5.91 29.06 -2.54
C ALA A 29 -5.60 29.66 -3.92
N MET A 30 -4.76 29.01 -4.73
CA MET A 30 -4.45 29.40 -6.10
C MET A 30 -5.53 29.02 -7.12
N LEU A 31 -6.49 28.16 -6.77
CA LEU A 31 -7.57 27.75 -7.68
C LEU A 31 -8.69 28.81 -7.73
N PRO A 32 -9.46 28.90 -8.83
CA PRO A 32 -10.67 29.73 -8.90
C PRO A 32 -11.70 29.34 -7.81
N PRO A 33 -12.52 30.28 -7.31
CA PRO A 33 -13.46 30.00 -6.20
C PRO A 33 -14.39 28.79 -6.44
N ALA A 34 -14.86 28.60 -7.67
CA ALA A 34 -15.69 27.44 -8.02
C ALA A 34 -14.92 26.11 -7.92
N SER A 35 -13.63 26.09 -8.30
CA SER A 35 -12.76 24.92 -8.17
C SER A 35 -12.37 24.65 -6.71
N GLN A 36 -12.19 25.70 -5.91
CA GLN A 36 -11.98 25.55 -4.46
C GLN A 36 -13.19 24.91 -3.78
N GLU A 37 -14.39 25.40 -4.10
CA GLU A 37 -15.63 24.87 -3.54
C GLU A 37 -15.85 23.42 -3.99
N ALA A 38 -15.64 23.11 -5.27
CA ALA A 38 -15.70 21.73 -5.76
C ALA A 38 -14.68 20.82 -5.06
N MET A 39 -13.45 21.29 -4.81
CA MET A 39 -12.43 20.51 -4.10
C MET A 39 -12.81 20.32 -2.62
N ARG A 40 -13.34 21.35 -1.94
CA ARG A 40 -13.83 21.23 -0.56
C ARG A 40 -15.01 20.26 -0.47
N GLN A 41 -15.94 20.31 -1.42
CA GLN A 41 -17.06 19.38 -1.50
C GLN A 41 -16.58 17.95 -1.76
N LEU A 42 -15.59 17.77 -2.63
CA LEU A 42 -14.97 16.47 -2.88
C LEU A 42 -14.30 15.92 -1.61
N MET A 43 -13.53 16.74 -0.89
CA MET A 43 -12.90 16.35 0.37
C MET A 43 -13.92 16.09 1.48
N ALA A 44 -14.98 16.88 1.57
CA ALA A 44 -16.07 16.69 2.52
C ALA A 44 -16.94 15.48 2.15
N SER A 45 -16.97 15.08 0.88
CA SER A 45 -17.62 13.87 0.40
C SER A 45 -16.79 12.61 0.63
N ALA A 46 -15.61 12.72 1.25
CA ALA A 46 -14.84 11.57 1.70
C ALA A 46 -15.68 10.77 2.70
N ARG A 47 -16.35 9.75 2.18
CA ARG A 47 -17.20 8.85 2.95
C ARG A 47 -16.35 8.12 3.97
N GLU A 48 -16.84 8.02 5.20
CA GLU A 48 -16.23 7.13 6.19
C GLU A 48 -16.24 5.70 5.64
N ARG A 49 -15.05 5.11 5.53
CA ARG A 49 -14.91 3.73 5.05
C ARG A 49 -15.29 2.76 6.17
N PRO A 50 -16.05 1.70 5.86
CA PRO A 50 -16.38 0.67 6.83
C PRO A 50 -15.11 0.03 7.41
N ARG A 51 -14.99 0.01 8.74
CA ARG A 51 -13.91 -0.70 9.44
C ARG A 51 -14.44 -2.00 10.00
N LEU A 52 -13.98 -3.11 9.45
CA LEU A 52 -14.40 -4.43 9.92
C LEU A 52 -13.54 -4.93 11.08
N GLY A 53 -14.18 -5.54 12.07
CA GLY A 53 -13.52 -6.23 13.19
C GLY A 53 -13.01 -7.63 12.80
N SER A 54 -13.66 -8.28 11.82
CA SER A 54 -13.32 -9.58 11.24
C SER A 54 -13.53 -9.53 9.73
N LEU A 55 -12.91 -10.45 9.00
CA LEU A 55 -13.07 -10.61 7.55
C LEU A 55 -14.12 -11.65 7.17
N ALA A 56 -14.94 -12.10 8.14
CA ALA A 56 -16.04 -13.04 7.93
C ALA A 56 -16.80 -12.75 6.63
N GLN A 57 -17.03 -13.79 5.83
CA GLN A 57 -17.55 -13.66 4.46
C GLN A 57 -18.87 -12.88 4.39
N GLU A 58 -19.75 -13.05 5.38
CA GLU A 58 -21.01 -12.31 5.48
C GLU A 58 -20.81 -10.79 5.64
N ALA A 59 -19.73 -10.36 6.29
CA ALA A 59 -19.39 -8.95 6.44
C ALA A 59 -18.85 -8.39 5.12
N LEU A 60 -17.97 -9.13 4.42
CA LEU A 60 -17.42 -8.73 3.13
C LEU A 60 -18.47 -8.69 2.01
N ALA A 61 -19.43 -9.61 2.02
CA ALA A 61 -20.49 -9.70 1.02
C ALA A 61 -21.47 -8.51 1.05
N ARG A 62 -21.52 -7.76 2.16
CA ARG A 62 -22.37 -6.55 2.31
C ARG A 62 -21.70 -5.29 1.77
N LEU A 63 -20.42 -5.36 1.42
CA LEU A 63 -19.65 -4.24 0.90
C LEU A 63 -19.62 -4.26 -0.62
N ASP A 64 -19.62 -3.06 -1.22
CA ASP A 64 -19.24 -2.91 -2.62
C ASP A 64 -17.74 -3.25 -2.80
N ALA A 65 -17.30 -3.42 -4.05
CA ALA A 65 -15.94 -3.87 -4.33
C ALA A 65 -14.86 -2.92 -3.77
N GLY A 66 -15.08 -1.60 -3.81
CA GLY A 66 -14.11 -0.61 -3.32
C GLY A 66 -14.03 -0.57 -1.80
N ASP A 67 -15.18 -0.61 -1.13
CA ASP A 67 -15.26 -0.71 0.33
C ASP A 67 -14.69 -2.06 0.82
N ARG A 68 -14.90 -3.15 0.08
CA ARG A 68 -14.35 -4.48 0.41
C ARG A 68 -12.83 -4.50 0.32
N GLU A 69 -12.25 -3.96 -0.75
CA GLU A 69 -10.79 -3.87 -0.90
C GLU A 69 -10.17 -3.06 0.24
N SER A 70 -10.74 -1.89 0.52
CA SER A 70 -10.29 -1.05 1.64
C SER A 70 -10.39 -1.79 2.97
N ALA A 71 -11.50 -2.49 3.23
CA ALA A 71 -11.71 -3.22 4.48
C ALA A 71 -10.69 -4.36 4.69
N VAL A 72 -10.40 -5.15 3.63
CA VAL A 72 -9.41 -6.24 3.70
C VAL A 72 -8.01 -5.66 3.95
N VAL A 73 -7.61 -4.63 3.20
CA VAL A 73 -6.30 -4.00 3.34
C VAL A 73 -6.14 -3.36 4.72
N ASP A 74 -7.16 -2.63 5.20
CA ASP A 74 -7.14 -1.97 6.51
C ASP A 74 -7.11 -3.00 7.65
N TRP A 75 -7.77 -4.14 7.50
CA TRP A 75 -7.70 -5.22 8.48
C TRP A 75 -6.30 -5.83 8.52
N VAL A 76 -5.74 -6.21 7.36
CA VAL A 76 -4.40 -6.81 7.29
C VAL A 76 -3.37 -5.81 7.80
N GLY A 77 -3.42 -4.55 7.37
CA GLY A 77 -2.53 -3.48 7.85
C GLY A 77 -2.51 -3.42 9.38
N ARG A 78 -3.67 -3.21 10.01
CA ARG A 78 -3.78 -3.17 11.48
C ARG A 78 -3.27 -4.43 12.16
N HIS A 79 -3.50 -5.60 11.59
CA HIS A 79 -2.98 -6.86 12.11
C HIS A 79 -1.45 -6.85 12.12
N LEU A 80 -0.81 -6.47 11.00
CA LEU A 80 0.64 -6.40 10.89
C LEU A 80 1.24 -5.32 11.82
N ASP A 81 0.55 -4.21 11.98
CA ASP A 81 0.97 -3.07 12.79
C ASP A 81 0.95 -3.38 14.29
N ALA A 82 0.11 -4.33 14.72
CA ALA A 82 0.09 -4.84 16.07
C ALA A 82 1.24 -5.83 16.37
N CYS A 83 1.94 -6.32 15.34
CA CYS A 83 3.01 -7.30 15.46
C CYS A 83 4.39 -6.63 15.47
N SER A 84 5.32 -7.16 16.27
CA SER A 84 6.72 -6.70 16.27
C SER A 84 7.48 -7.11 15.01
N ASP A 85 7.06 -8.21 14.38
CA ASP A 85 7.59 -8.68 13.10
C ASP A 85 6.45 -8.78 12.08
N ALA A 86 6.25 -7.69 11.33
CA ALA A 86 5.22 -7.60 10.32
C ALA A 86 5.44 -8.58 9.15
N LEU A 87 6.67 -8.97 8.84
CA LEU A 87 6.94 -9.92 7.75
C LEU A 87 6.50 -11.32 8.17
N ALA A 88 6.92 -11.77 9.36
CA ALA A 88 6.52 -13.06 9.90
C ALA A 88 5.00 -13.14 10.11
N ALA A 89 4.38 -12.07 10.63
CA ALA A 89 2.93 -12.00 10.79
C ALA A 89 2.19 -12.13 9.46
N LEU A 90 2.65 -11.45 8.40
CA LEU A 90 2.06 -11.57 7.07
C LEU A 90 2.22 -13.00 6.52
N GLN A 91 3.37 -13.63 6.68
CA GLN A 91 3.59 -15.03 6.24
C GLN A 91 2.72 -16.03 7.00
N ALA A 92 2.27 -15.71 8.21
CA ALA A 92 1.37 -16.55 8.99
C ALA A 92 -0.11 -16.43 8.58
N LEU A 93 -0.49 -15.39 7.83
CA LEU A 93 -1.85 -15.24 7.33
C LEU A 93 -2.16 -16.30 6.25
N PRO A 94 -3.44 -16.66 6.06
CA PRO A 94 -3.85 -17.45 4.91
C PRO A 94 -3.34 -16.91 3.57
N ARG A 95 -2.99 -17.82 2.65
CA ARG A 95 -2.32 -17.44 1.40
C ARG A 95 -3.11 -16.44 0.56
N GLY A 96 -4.45 -16.57 0.50
CA GLY A 96 -5.33 -15.62 -0.18
C GLY A 96 -5.16 -14.19 0.33
N LEU A 97 -5.09 -13.98 1.66
CA LEU A 97 -4.87 -12.67 2.27
C LEU A 97 -3.46 -12.13 2.00
N GLN A 98 -2.45 -13.00 1.99
CA GLN A 98 -1.09 -12.60 1.62
C GLN A 98 -1.08 -12.05 0.18
N VAL A 99 -1.64 -12.80 -0.77
CA VAL A 99 -1.70 -12.42 -2.19
C VAL A 99 -2.47 -11.12 -2.38
N TYR A 100 -3.62 -11.00 -1.71
CA TYR A 100 -4.47 -9.81 -1.74
C TYR A 100 -3.70 -8.58 -1.26
N TYR A 101 -3.14 -8.63 -0.06
CA TYR A 101 -2.45 -7.51 0.56
C TYR A 101 -1.16 -7.13 -0.18
N LEU A 102 -0.33 -8.11 -0.52
CA LEU A 102 0.96 -7.88 -1.19
C LEU A 102 0.76 -7.25 -2.58
N SER A 103 -0.22 -7.72 -3.35
CA SER A 103 -0.53 -7.16 -4.67
C SER A 103 -1.07 -5.73 -4.58
N PHE A 104 -1.93 -5.44 -3.59
CA PHE A 104 -2.40 -4.08 -3.33
C PHE A 104 -1.24 -3.15 -2.95
N VAL A 105 -0.37 -3.57 -2.03
CA VAL A 105 0.75 -2.74 -1.56
C VAL A 105 1.69 -2.39 -2.70
N VAL A 106 2.11 -3.35 -3.53
CA VAL A 106 3.03 -3.04 -4.63
C VAL A 106 2.36 -2.16 -5.70
N GLU A 107 1.10 -2.43 -6.05
CA GLU A 107 0.33 -1.58 -6.96
C GLU A 107 0.25 -0.15 -6.44
N ALA A 108 -0.20 0.05 -5.19
CA ALA A 108 -0.36 1.37 -4.61
C ALA A 108 0.95 2.17 -4.56
N GLN A 109 2.08 1.51 -4.31
CA GLN A 109 3.38 2.18 -4.31
C GLN A 109 3.84 2.55 -5.73
N VAL A 110 3.78 1.60 -6.66
CA VAL A 110 4.30 1.81 -8.03
C VAL A 110 3.40 2.77 -8.81
N MET A 111 2.08 2.69 -8.65
CA MET A 111 1.13 3.61 -9.28
C MET A 111 1.22 5.05 -8.76
N ASN A 112 1.78 5.25 -7.55
CA ASN A 112 1.90 6.57 -6.94
C ASN A 112 3.27 7.22 -7.21
N GLY A 113 4.36 6.45 -7.13
CA GLY A 113 5.71 6.99 -7.32
C GLY A 113 6.73 5.98 -7.84
N GLY A 114 6.27 4.96 -8.55
CA GLY A 114 7.12 3.96 -9.18
C GLY A 114 7.76 2.97 -8.21
N PHE A 115 8.61 2.09 -8.75
CA PHE A 115 9.41 1.17 -7.95
C PHE A 115 10.35 1.89 -6.99
N ASN A 116 10.81 3.11 -7.35
CA ASN A 116 11.56 3.95 -6.43
C ASN A 116 10.78 4.20 -5.14
N GLN A 117 9.49 4.57 -5.23
CA GLN A 117 8.66 4.74 -4.04
C GLN A 117 8.48 3.42 -3.26
N PHE A 118 8.31 2.29 -3.95
CA PHE A 118 8.19 0.98 -3.29
C PHE A 118 9.42 0.65 -2.42
N PHE A 119 10.63 0.78 -2.97
CA PHE A 119 11.88 0.47 -2.27
C PHE A 119 12.29 1.55 -1.25
N TRP A 120 11.87 2.80 -1.47
CA TRP A 120 12.04 3.90 -0.51
C TRP A 120 11.14 3.75 0.72
N ASN A 121 9.94 3.19 0.53
CA ASN A 121 8.95 3.05 1.59
C ASN A 121 9.15 1.81 2.44
N SER A 122 8.49 1.81 3.61
CA SER A 122 8.53 0.68 4.54
C SER A 122 7.98 -0.62 3.95
N SER A 123 7.28 -0.54 2.80
CA SER A 123 6.81 -1.66 1.98
C SER A 123 7.94 -2.54 1.43
N ALA A 124 9.16 -2.00 1.28
CA ALA A 124 10.32 -2.73 0.79
C ALA A 124 10.63 -4.01 1.61
N ARG A 125 10.26 -4.02 2.90
CA ARG A 125 10.39 -5.21 3.77
C ARG A 125 9.66 -6.45 3.26
N PHE A 126 8.64 -6.25 2.42
CA PHE A 126 7.84 -7.33 1.84
C PHE A 126 8.35 -7.80 0.47
N ALA A 127 9.40 -7.19 -0.09
CA ALA A 127 9.94 -7.52 -1.41
C ALA A 127 10.14 -9.03 -1.66
N PRO A 128 10.64 -9.84 -0.69
CA PRO A 128 10.78 -11.29 -0.88
C PRO A 128 9.48 -12.04 -1.18
N LEU A 129 8.33 -11.48 -0.81
CA LEU A 129 7.03 -12.13 -0.96
C LEU A 129 6.24 -11.65 -2.18
N ILE A 130 6.61 -10.51 -2.77
CA ILE A 130 5.81 -9.88 -3.83
C ILE A 130 5.76 -10.73 -5.09
N ALA A 131 6.90 -11.14 -5.65
CA ALA A 131 6.89 -11.88 -6.91
C ALA A 131 6.12 -13.22 -6.82
N PRO A 132 6.29 -14.06 -5.78
CA PRO A 132 5.43 -15.23 -5.59
C PRO A 132 3.94 -14.86 -5.47
N ALA A 133 3.61 -13.78 -4.74
CA ALA A 133 2.22 -13.33 -4.62
C ALA A 133 1.61 -12.86 -5.95
N LEU A 134 2.37 -12.16 -6.79
CA LEU A 134 1.92 -11.72 -8.12
C LEU A 134 1.71 -12.89 -9.08
N SER A 135 2.53 -13.93 -8.99
CA SER A 135 2.29 -15.18 -9.72
C SER A 135 0.98 -15.84 -9.28
N ASP A 136 0.74 -15.95 -7.97
CA ASP A 136 -0.48 -16.56 -7.41
C ASP A 136 -1.74 -15.72 -7.68
N LEU A 137 -1.60 -14.39 -7.80
CA LEU A 137 -2.66 -13.49 -8.25
C LEU A 137 -3.09 -13.79 -9.70
N GLY A 138 -2.25 -14.48 -10.47
CA GLY A 138 -2.45 -14.74 -11.89
C GLY A 138 -1.79 -13.71 -12.82
N SER A 139 -0.79 -12.97 -12.34
CA SER A 139 0.01 -12.02 -13.15
C SER A 139 1.50 -12.38 -13.17
N PRO A 140 1.89 -13.48 -13.83
CA PRO A 140 3.29 -13.90 -13.91
C PRO A 140 4.19 -12.86 -14.59
N GLY A 141 3.65 -12.09 -15.55
CA GLY A 141 4.40 -10.99 -16.19
C GLY A 141 4.79 -9.89 -15.19
N ALA A 142 3.89 -9.53 -14.27
CA ALA A 142 4.20 -8.55 -13.23
C ALA A 142 5.20 -9.13 -12.21
N ALA A 143 5.13 -10.44 -11.94
CA ALA A 143 6.10 -11.14 -11.10
C ALA A 143 7.52 -11.13 -11.69
N GLU A 144 7.67 -11.28 -13.01
CA GLU A 144 8.96 -11.15 -13.71
C GLU A 144 9.52 -9.73 -13.57
N ILE A 145 8.70 -8.71 -13.90
CA ILE A 145 9.12 -7.30 -13.80
C ILE A 145 9.51 -6.94 -12.37
N PHE A 146 8.74 -7.40 -11.37
CA PHE A 146 9.08 -7.15 -9.98
C PHE A 146 10.43 -7.80 -9.59
N ARG A 147 10.72 -9.01 -10.07
CA ARG A 147 12.03 -9.66 -9.81
C ARG A 147 13.18 -8.88 -10.42
N GLU A 148 12.99 -8.35 -11.64
CA GLU A 148 13.97 -7.47 -12.27
C GLU A 148 14.17 -6.18 -11.46
N ALA A 149 13.08 -5.53 -11.06
CA ALA A 149 13.12 -4.32 -10.24
C ALA A 149 13.84 -4.56 -8.90
N TRP A 150 13.56 -5.69 -8.26
CA TRP A 150 14.21 -6.05 -7.01
C TRP A 150 15.71 -6.35 -7.19
N ALA A 151 16.10 -7.02 -8.28
CA ALA A 151 17.50 -7.23 -8.62
C ALA A 151 18.24 -5.91 -8.90
N VAL A 152 17.59 -4.96 -9.59
CA VAL A 152 18.13 -3.60 -9.81
C VAL A 152 18.32 -2.88 -8.49
N ALA A 153 17.30 -2.89 -7.61
CA ALA A 153 17.37 -2.24 -6.30
C ALA A 153 18.52 -2.79 -5.43
N ILE A 154 18.73 -4.12 -5.43
CA ILE A 154 19.87 -4.75 -4.74
C ILE A 154 21.20 -4.31 -5.36
N ALA A 155 21.32 -4.34 -6.68
CA ALA A 155 22.55 -4.00 -7.39
C ALA A 155 22.96 -2.52 -7.20
N GLU A 156 21.97 -1.63 -7.07
CA GLU A 156 22.16 -0.20 -6.84
C GLU A 156 22.32 0.15 -5.35
N GLY A 157 22.17 -0.83 -4.46
CA GLY A 157 22.26 -0.59 -3.01
C GLY A 157 21.18 0.37 -2.53
N VAL A 158 19.96 0.27 -3.08
CA VAL A 158 18.82 1.10 -2.68
C VAL A 158 18.47 0.78 -1.23
N GLU A 159 18.97 1.61 -0.32
CA GLU A 159 18.64 1.53 1.09
C GLU A 159 17.51 2.49 1.42
N ARG A 160 16.54 1.99 2.19
CA ARG A 160 15.50 2.84 2.78
C ARG A 160 16.16 3.77 3.82
N PRO A 161 16.04 5.10 3.70
CA PRO A 161 16.48 6.01 4.75
C PRO A 161 15.70 5.81 6.04
N LYS A 162 16.29 6.18 7.18
CA LYS A 162 15.55 6.24 8.45
C LYS A 162 14.41 7.24 8.33
N ASP A 163 13.29 6.99 8.99
CA ASP A 163 12.09 7.83 8.83
C ASP A 163 12.33 9.30 9.18
N CYS A 164 13.22 9.61 10.13
CA CYS A 164 13.59 10.98 10.50
C CYS A 164 14.48 11.71 9.47
N GLU A 165 15.01 11.01 8.47
CA GLU A 165 15.92 11.54 7.44
C GLU A 165 15.24 11.67 6.07
N ARG A 166 13.95 11.33 5.98
CA ARG A 166 13.21 11.31 4.71
C ARG A 166 12.79 12.72 4.32
N SER A 167 13.28 13.18 3.16
CA SER A 167 12.82 14.41 2.51
C SER A 167 12.40 14.17 1.07
N LEU A 168 11.64 15.12 0.51
CA LEU A 168 11.21 15.07 -0.89
C LEU A 168 12.42 15.22 -1.83
N GLU A 169 13.38 16.05 -1.47
CA GLU A 169 14.63 16.25 -2.22
C GLU A 169 15.44 14.95 -2.28
N MET A 170 15.59 14.26 -1.15
CA MET A 170 16.29 12.98 -1.06
C MET A 170 15.60 11.90 -1.90
N PHE A 171 14.26 11.87 -1.90
CA PHE A 171 13.49 10.97 -2.76
C PHE A 171 13.66 11.31 -4.25
N SER A 172 13.59 12.59 -4.62
CA SER A 172 13.78 13.03 -6.00
C SER A 172 15.18 12.67 -6.53
N ALA A 173 16.20 12.84 -5.69
CA ALA A 173 17.57 12.46 -6.02
C ALA A 173 17.74 10.95 -6.23
N SER A 174 17.07 10.12 -5.42
CA SER A 174 17.14 8.66 -5.60
C SER A 174 16.47 8.20 -6.90
N CYS A 175 15.40 8.86 -7.33
CA CYS A 175 14.77 8.59 -8.62
C CYS A 175 15.70 8.88 -9.81
N ALA A 176 16.44 9.98 -9.78
CA ALA A 176 17.31 10.38 -10.90
C ALA A 176 18.52 9.46 -11.11
N ALA A 177 18.96 8.77 -10.05
CA ALA A 177 20.13 7.90 -10.08
C ALA A 177 19.82 6.43 -10.41
N SER A 178 18.54 6.07 -10.46
CA SER A 178 18.07 4.68 -10.43
C SER A 178 17.58 4.20 -11.80
N ARG A 179 17.86 2.94 -12.14
CA ARG A 179 17.32 2.32 -13.37
C ARG A 179 15.89 1.78 -13.20
N LEU A 180 15.33 1.85 -11.99
CA LEU A 180 14.00 1.31 -11.67
C LEU A 180 12.88 1.94 -12.52
N GLN A 181 13.02 3.21 -12.89
CA GLN A 181 11.97 3.93 -13.62
C GLN A 181 11.61 3.30 -14.98
N ALA A 182 12.56 2.61 -15.62
CA ALA A 182 12.32 1.91 -16.88
C ALA A 182 11.28 0.78 -16.76
N LEU A 183 11.08 0.26 -15.54
CA LEU A 183 10.18 -0.85 -15.24
C LEU A 183 8.79 -0.41 -14.79
N ASP A 184 8.63 0.88 -14.43
CA ASP A 184 7.38 1.40 -13.87
C ASP A 184 6.22 1.25 -14.86
N ARG A 185 6.39 1.75 -16.09
CA ARG A 185 5.33 1.71 -17.11
C ARG A 185 4.84 0.28 -17.42
N PRO A 186 5.70 -0.68 -17.82
CA PRO A 186 5.23 -2.03 -18.12
C PRO A 186 4.62 -2.73 -16.90
N PHE A 187 5.09 -2.42 -15.68
CA PHE A 187 4.45 -2.92 -14.47
C PHE A 187 3.04 -2.32 -14.28
N CYS A 188 2.91 -0.99 -14.37
CA CYS A 188 1.63 -0.29 -14.22
C CYS A 188 0.59 -0.80 -15.23
N GLU A 189 1.00 -1.07 -16.47
CA GLU A 189 0.11 -1.63 -17.49
C GLU A 189 -0.50 -2.97 -17.07
N LEU A 190 0.25 -3.83 -16.38
CA LEU A 190 -0.24 -5.08 -15.81
C LEU A 190 -1.02 -4.87 -14.50
N ALA A 191 -0.58 -3.92 -13.67
CA ALA A 191 -1.17 -3.62 -12.37
C ALA A 191 -2.61 -3.09 -12.47
N MET A 192 -2.97 -2.42 -13.57
CA MET A 192 -4.35 -1.98 -13.84
C MET A 192 -5.40 -3.11 -13.76
N HIS A 193 -4.97 -4.37 -13.90
CA HIS A 193 -5.86 -5.52 -13.82
C HIS A 193 -5.93 -6.15 -12.43
N PHE A 194 -5.10 -5.73 -11.47
CA PHE A 194 -5.02 -6.34 -10.15
C PHE A 194 -6.32 -6.23 -9.33
N PRO A 195 -7.07 -5.11 -9.34
CA PRO A 195 -8.33 -5.02 -8.60
C PRO A 195 -9.31 -6.12 -9.01
N ALA A 196 -9.42 -6.39 -10.32
CA ALA A 196 -10.28 -7.45 -10.84
C ALA A 196 -9.78 -8.87 -10.48
N LEU A 197 -8.47 -9.07 -10.37
CA LEU A 197 -7.89 -10.35 -9.94
C LEU A 197 -8.09 -10.57 -8.44
N ARG A 198 -7.89 -9.55 -7.61
CA ARG A 198 -8.17 -9.57 -6.17
C ARG A 198 -9.64 -9.82 -5.88
N GLU A 199 -10.55 -9.21 -6.64
CA GLU A 199 -11.99 -9.46 -6.49
C GLU A 199 -12.35 -10.93 -6.73
N LYS A 200 -11.69 -11.60 -7.70
CA LYS A 200 -11.89 -13.04 -7.91
C LYS A 200 -11.45 -13.87 -6.69
N ILE A 201 -10.36 -13.48 -6.04
CA ILE A 201 -9.86 -14.14 -4.81
C ILE A 201 -10.82 -13.91 -3.64
N ALA A 202 -11.32 -12.69 -3.47
CA ALA A 202 -12.28 -12.37 -2.40
C ALA A 202 -13.66 -12.99 -2.64
N ALA A 203 -14.06 -13.19 -3.90
CA ALA A 203 -15.35 -13.76 -4.28
C ALA A 203 -15.37 -15.30 -4.28
N THR A 204 -14.22 -15.96 -4.36
CA THR A 204 -14.16 -17.37 -3.99
C THR A 204 -14.50 -17.48 -2.50
N ASN A 205 -15.37 -18.43 -2.12
CA ASN A 205 -15.60 -18.84 -0.72
C ASN A 205 -14.32 -19.47 -0.13
N ASP A 206 -13.19 -18.78 -0.28
CA ASP A 206 -11.90 -19.18 0.20
C ASP A 206 -11.95 -19.03 1.72
N PRO A 207 -11.82 -20.13 2.48
CA PRO A 207 -11.77 -20.08 3.94
C PRO A 207 -10.62 -19.21 4.45
N ALA A 208 -9.68 -18.81 3.59
CA ALA A 208 -8.64 -17.82 3.89
C ALA A 208 -9.16 -16.48 4.43
N PHE A 209 -10.42 -16.11 4.14
CA PHE A 209 -11.02 -14.85 4.61
C PHE A 209 -11.88 -15.01 5.88
N ASP A 210 -12.08 -16.22 6.40
CA ASP A 210 -12.85 -16.44 7.63
C ASP A 210 -11.96 -16.28 8.88
N VAL A 211 -11.48 -15.05 9.11
CA VAL A 211 -10.55 -14.65 10.19
C VAL A 211 -11.01 -13.42 10.97
#